data_AF-A0A353D6Z6-F1
#
_entry.id   AF-A0A353D6Z6-F1
#
_cell.length_a   1.000
_cell.length_b   1.000
_cell.length_c   1.000
_cell.angle_alpha   90.00
_cell.angle_beta   90.00
_cell.angle_gamma   90.00
#
_symmetry.space_group_name_H-M   'P 1'
#
loop_
_entity.id
_entity.type
_entity.pdbx_description
1 polymer ?
#
loop_
_entity_poly.entity_id
_entity_poly.type
_entity_poly.pdbx_seq_one_letter_code
_entity_poly.pdbx_strand_id
1 'polypeptide(L)'
;MREFTRARQETDQDELWVLEHLPVYTLGIRGKFSDAPSDASDIPIVQSDRGGLITYHGPGQLVIYTLIDIRRRRLGLKVLVDMLEQSVIDLLVTQDIQAQKKIDAPGVYVEGRKLASLGLRMING
;
A
#
# COMPACT_ATOMS: atom_id res chain seq x y z
N MET A 1 0.17 4.45 13.55
CA MET A 1 0.99 4.66 12.34
C MET A 1 1.56 6.08 12.27
N ARG A 2 0.76 7.14 12.02
CA ARG A 2 1.28 8.51 11.87
C ARG A 2 2.06 9.04 13.08
N GLU A 3 1.54 8.82 14.29
CA GLU A 3 2.21 9.23 15.53
C GLU A 3 3.53 8.51 15.71
N PHE A 4 3.55 7.19 15.53
CA PHE A 4 4.77 6.39 15.53
C PHE A 4 5.80 6.92 14.53
N THR A 5 5.41 7.16 13.26
CA THR A 5 6.33 7.71 12.25
C THR A 5 6.86 9.09 12.62
N ARG A 6 6.08 9.93 13.30
CA ARG A 6 6.50 11.29 13.72
C ARG A 6 7.40 11.28 14.97
N ALA A 7 7.14 10.38 15.90
CA ALA A 7 7.89 10.23 17.14
C ALA A 7 9.13 9.34 16.99
N ARG A 8 9.31 8.71 15.82
CA ARG A 8 10.39 7.78 15.53
C ARG A 8 11.77 8.40 15.78
N GLN A 9 12.58 7.66 16.52
CA GLN A 9 14.00 7.92 16.77
C GLN A 9 14.88 7.06 15.87
N GLU A 10 16.15 7.45 15.73
CA GLU A 10 17.13 6.73 14.89
C GLU A 10 17.34 5.26 15.34
N THR A 11 17.15 4.99 16.64
CA THR A 11 17.29 3.66 17.24
C THR A 11 16.05 2.78 17.10
N ASP A 12 14.89 3.35 16.75
CA ASP A 12 13.64 2.59 16.65
C ASP A 12 13.67 1.65 15.45
N GLN A 13 13.31 0.38 15.64
CA GLN A 13 13.33 -0.60 14.56
C GLN A 13 12.28 -0.29 13.48
N ASP A 14 12.54 -0.79 12.27
CA ASP A 14 11.51 -0.79 11.23
C ASP A 14 10.38 -1.76 11.61
N GLU A 15 9.15 -1.38 11.28
CA GLU A 15 7.97 -2.17 11.65
C GLU A 15 7.14 -2.50 10.41
N LEU A 16 6.62 -3.71 10.38
CA LEU A 16 5.61 -4.16 9.41
C LEU A 16 4.34 -4.48 10.19
N TRP A 17 3.31 -3.65 10.06
CA TRP A 17 2.04 -3.90 10.71
C TRP A 17 1.15 -4.69 9.78
N VAL A 18 0.79 -5.89 10.19
CA VAL A 18 0.00 -6.83 9.41
C VAL A 18 -1.38 -6.94 10.02
N LEU A 19 -2.42 -6.65 9.24
CA LEU A 19 -3.80 -6.61 9.71
C LEU A 19 -4.80 -6.71 8.56
N GLU A 20 -6.08 -6.68 8.91
CA GLU A 20 -7.20 -6.51 7.99
C GLU A 20 -8.06 -5.34 8.48
N HIS A 21 -8.81 -4.74 7.55
CA HIS A 21 -9.80 -3.71 7.88
C HIS A 21 -11.22 -4.24 7.72
N LEU A 22 -12.15 -3.67 8.47
CA LEU A 22 -13.56 -3.69 8.07
C LEU A 22 -13.72 -3.00 6.70
N PRO A 23 -14.81 -3.26 5.95
CA PRO A 23 -15.04 -2.64 4.65
C PRO A 23 -14.84 -1.12 4.71
N VAL A 24 -13.93 -0.60 3.90
CA VAL A 24 -13.61 0.83 3.85
C VAL A 24 -13.04 1.20 2.47
N TYR A 25 -13.50 2.32 1.92
CA TYR A 25 -12.82 2.99 0.83
C TYR A 25 -11.86 4.03 1.39
N THR A 26 -10.61 4.03 0.92
CA THR A 26 -9.68 5.10 1.22
C THR A 26 -9.43 5.95 -0.01
N LEU A 27 -9.50 7.27 0.13
CA LEU A 27 -9.16 8.23 -0.91
C LEU A 27 -7.73 8.73 -0.70
N GLY A 28 -6.82 8.39 -1.60
CA GLY A 28 -5.47 8.93 -1.60
C GLY A 28 -5.42 10.39 -2.05
N ILE A 29 -4.23 11.00 -2.00
CA ILE A 29 -4.04 12.43 -2.30
C ILE A 29 -4.41 12.87 -3.72
N ARG A 30 -4.51 11.93 -4.67
CA ARG A 30 -4.92 12.21 -6.06
C ARG A 30 -6.40 11.89 -6.30
N GLY A 31 -7.04 11.20 -5.35
CA GLY A 31 -8.42 10.74 -5.47
C GLY A 31 -9.41 11.87 -5.25
N LYS A 32 -10.58 11.73 -5.85
CA LYS A 32 -11.75 12.59 -5.68
C LYS A 32 -12.92 11.75 -5.21
N PHE A 33 -13.88 12.35 -4.51
CA PHE A 33 -15.11 11.64 -4.12
C PHE A 33 -15.89 11.08 -5.32
N SER A 34 -15.77 11.69 -6.49
CA SER A 34 -16.34 11.17 -7.75
C SER A 34 -15.72 9.85 -8.22
N ASP A 35 -14.56 9.47 -7.68
CA ASP A 35 -13.93 8.18 -8.00
C ASP A 35 -14.57 7.04 -7.19
N ALA A 36 -15.39 7.37 -6.18
CA ALA A 36 -16.08 6.37 -5.37
C ALA A 36 -17.22 5.70 -6.16
N PRO A 37 -17.41 4.37 -5.99
CA PRO A 37 -18.56 3.69 -6.57
C PRO A 37 -19.87 4.33 -6.12
N SER A 38 -20.80 4.51 -7.05
CA SER A 38 -22.09 5.16 -6.80
C SER A 38 -23.01 4.37 -5.87
N ASP A 39 -22.74 3.07 -5.70
CA ASP A 39 -23.43 2.11 -4.84
C ASP A 39 -22.73 1.90 -3.48
N ALA A 40 -21.71 2.69 -3.16
CA ALA A 40 -20.95 2.57 -1.91
C ALA A 40 -21.71 3.05 -0.65
N SER A 41 -23.05 3.06 -0.65
CA SER A 41 -23.88 3.76 0.35
C SER A 41 -23.58 3.36 1.80
N ASP A 42 -23.14 2.12 2.01
CA ASP A 42 -22.97 1.54 3.34
C ASP A 42 -21.49 1.37 3.75
N ILE A 43 -20.54 1.69 2.85
CA ILE A 43 -19.10 1.53 3.10
C ILE A 43 -18.48 2.90 3.36
N PRO A 44 -17.83 3.13 4.51
CA PRO A 44 -17.22 4.41 4.82
C PRO A 44 -16.13 4.78 3.81
N ILE A 45 -16.12 6.06 3.43
CA ILE A 45 -15.06 6.66 2.60
C ILE A 45 -14.19 7.54 3.50
N VAL A 46 -12.92 7.17 3.66
CA VAL A 46 -11.97 7.86 4.53
C VAL A 46 -10.85 8.50 3.72
N GLN A 47 -10.56 9.77 4.01
CA GLN A 47 -9.44 10.45 3.36
C GLN A 47 -8.09 9.98 3.95
N SER A 48 -7.16 9.66 3.07
CA SER A 48 -5.82 9.20 3.39
C SER A 48 -4.77 10.11 2.74
N ASP A 49 -3.62 10.20 3.39
CA ASP A 49 -2.44 10.93 2.91
C ASP A 49 -1.52 10.06 2.02
N ARG A 50 -1.89 8.80 1.77
CA ARG A 50 -1.17 7.94 0.82
C ARG A 50 -1.24 8.46 -0.61
N GLY A 51 -0.23 8.11 -1.41
CA GLY A 51 -0.30 8.26 -2.85
C GLY A 51 -1.45 7.47 -3.49
N GLY A 52 -1.79 7.83 -4.73
CA GLY A 52 -2.80 7.15 -5.53
C GLY A 52 -4.21 7.75 -5.43
N LEU A 53 -5.15 7.07 -6.09
CA LEU A 53 -6.57 7.42 -6.16
C LEU A 53 -7.33 6.71 -5.02
N ILE A 54 -8.57 6.31 -5.29
CA ILE A 54 -9.37 5.46 -4.39
C ILE A 54 -8.87 4.01 -4.37
N THR A 55 -9.00 3.32 -3.24
CA THR A 55 -8.89 1.85 -3.14
C THR A 55 -9.85 1.34 -2.07
N TYR A 56 -10.29 0.09 -2.21
CA TYR A 56 -11.07 -0.62 -1.20
C TYR A 56 -10.17 -1.49 -0.32
N HIS A 57 -10.54 -1.60 0.95
CA HIS A 57 -10.05 -2.60 1.90
C HIS A 57 -11.22 -3.27 2.61
N GLY A 58 -11.07 -4.54 2.99
CA GLY A 58 -12.09 -5.29 3.69
C GLY A 58 -11.60 -6.67 4.14
N PRO A 59 -12.47 -7.45 4.82
CA PRO A 59 -12.14 -8.79 5.29
C PRO A 59 -11.67 -9.70 4.14
N GLY A 60 -10.66 -10.53 4.41
CA GLY A 60 -9.99 -11.38 3.43
C GLY A 60 -8.87 -10.67 2.66
N GLN A 61 -8.66 -9.37 2.85
CA GLN A 61 -7.54 -8.64 2.27
C GLN A 61 -6.45 -8.36 3.31
N LEU A 62 -5.30 -9.01 3.15
CA LEU A 62 -4.11 -8.70 3.93
C LEU A 62 -3.61 -7.28 3.65
N VAL A 63 -3.54 -6.45 4.68
CA VAL A 63 -2.97 -5.10 4.63
C VAL A 63 -1.68 -5.06 5.43
N ILE A 64 -0.62 -4.57 4.80
CA ILE A 64 0.69 -4.41 5.43
C ILE A 64 1.06 -2.92 5.41
N TYR A 65 1.18 -2.30 6.59
CA TYR A 65 1.76 -0.97 6.71
C TYR A 65 3.27 -1.07 6.95
N THR A 66 4.05 -0.63 5.98
CA THR A 66 5.52 -0.62 6.02
C THR A 66 6.03 0.66 6.65
N LEU A 67 6.45 0.61 7.91
CA LEU A 67 7.01 1.73 8.65
C LEU A 67 8.53 1.62 8.61
N ILE A 68 9.11 2.10 7.51
CA ILE A 68 10.53 1.93 7.18
C ILE A 68 11.22 3.30 7.13
N ASP A 69 12.35 3.42 7.83
CA ASP A 69 13.23 4.57 7.70
C ASP A 69 14.12 4.37 6.45
N ILE A 70 13.69 4.98 5.35
CA ILE A 70 14.38 4.85 4.07
C ILE A 70 15.76 5.49 4.07
N ARG A 71 16.01 6.53 4.89
CA ARG A 71 17.31 7.21 4.97
C ARG A 71 18.32 6.31 5.66
N ARG A 72 17.94 5.76 6.82
CA ARG A 72 18.75 4.80 7.56
C ARG A 72 19.08 3.57 6.72
N ARG A 73 18.11 3.08 5.94
CA ARG A 73 18.30 1.96 5.02
C ARG A 73 19.02 2.33 3.72
N ARG A 74 19.29 3.62 3.48
CA ARG A 74 19.86 4.15 2.23
C ARG A 74 19.07 3.72 0.99
N LEU A 75 17.75 3.66 1.12
CA LEU A 75 16.82 3.25 0.07
C LEU A 75 16.18 4.48 -0.58
N GLY A 76 16.12 4.49 -1.91
CA GLY A 76 15.25 5.41 -2.64
C GLY A 76 13.80 4.91 -2.62
N LEU A 77 12.83 5.83 -2.64
CA LEU A 77 11.40 5.46 -2.63
C LEU A 77 11.02 4.49 -3.76
N LYS A 78 11.55 4.71 -4.98
CA LYS A 78 11.31 3.81 -6.13
C LYS A 78 11.85 2.41 -5.89
N VAL A 79 13.02 2.30 -5.25
CA VAL A 79 13.63 1.01 -4.91
C VAL A 79 12.78 0.29 -3.87
N LEU A 80 12.30 1.01 -2.84
CA LEU A 80 11.39 0.42 -1.86
C LEU A 80 10.09 -0.08 -2.50
N VAL A 81 9.49 0.68 -3.40
CA VAL A 81 8.29 0.25 -4.16
C VAL A 81 8.59 -1.03 -4.94
N ASP A 82 9.69 -1.05 -5.68
CA ASP A 82 10.09 -2.21 -6.49
C ASP A 82 10.34 -3.46 -5.62
N MET A 83 10.96 -3.31 -4.46
CA MET A 83 11.18 -4.39 -3.48
C MET A 83 9.87 -4.92 -2.90
N LEU A 84 8.91 -4.04 -2.59
CA LEU A 84 7.59 -4.44 -2.06
C LEU A 84 6.75 -5.16 -3.12
N GLU A 85 6.81 -4.71 -4.37
CA GLU A 85 6.16 -5.42 -5.48
C GLU A 85 6.83 -6.78 -5.73
N GLN A 86 8.17 -6.82 -5.66
CA GLN A 86 8.91 -8.07 -5.85
C GLN A 86 8.59 -9.09 -4.76
N SER A 87 8.50 -8.68 -3.49
CA SER A 87 8.23 -9.62 -2.40
C SER A 87 6.86 -10.30 -2.54
N VAL A 88 5.86 -9.58 -3.05
CA VAL A 88 4.55 -10.16 -3.37
C VAL A 88 4.65 -11.12 -4.55
N ILE A 89 5.42 -10.79 -5.59
CA ILE A 89 5.66 -11.70 -6.73
C ILE A 89 6.38 -12.98 -6.25
N ASP A 90 7.42 -12.84 -5.44
CA ASP A 90 8.18 -13.97 -4.91
C ASP A 90 7.29 -14.90 -4.07
N LEU A 91 6.39 -14.34 -3.25
CA LEU A 91 5.37 -15.11 -2.55
C LEU A 91 4.47 -15.88 -3.51
N LEU A 92 3.97 -15.24 -4.57
CA LEU A 92 3.07 -15.87 -5.54
C LEU A 92 3.76 -16.98 -6.34
N VAL A 93 5.06 -16.84 -6.62
CA VAL A 93 5.86 -17.90 -7.24
C VAL A 93 5.89 -19.15 -6.37
N THR A 94 5.93 -19.03 -5.03
CA THR A 94 5.84 -20.21 -4.14
C THR A 94 4.49 -20.93 -4.21
N GLN A 95 3.48 -20.31 -4.82
CA GLN A 95 2.13 -20.84 -5.02
C GLN A 95 1.88 -21.18 -6.51
N ASP A 96 2.93 -21.21 -7.34
CA ASP A 96 2.85 -21.42 -8.79
C ASP A 96 2.00 -20.36 -9.54
N ILE A 97 1.82 -19.17 -8.96
CA ILE A 97 1.08 -18.07 -9.57
C ILE A 97 2.05 -17.10 -10.25
N GLN A 98 1.90 -16.96 -11.58
CA GLN A 98 2.69 -16.02 -12.37
C GLN A 98 2.15 -14.60 -12.25
N ALA A 99 2.96 -13.70 -11.69
CA ALA A 99 2.61 -12.31 -11.46
C ALA A 99 3.65 -11.35 -12.04
N GLN A 100 3.24 -10.11 -12.31
CA GLN A 100 4.08 -9.10 -12.94
C GLN A 100 3.82 -7.69 -12.37
N LYS A 101 4.85 -6.84 -12.46
CA LYS A 101 4.75 -5.38 -12.23
C LYS A 101 4.29 -4.70 -13.53
N LYS A 102 3.80 -3.46 -13.41
CA LYS A 102 3.55 -2.58 -14.58
C LYS A 102 4.32 -1.27 -14.41
N ILE A 103 4.99 -0.83 -15.47
CA ILE A 103 5.84 0.37 -15.47
C ILE A 103 5.05 1.64 -15.12
N ASP A 104 3.81 1.72 -15.62
CA ASP A 104 2.94 2.89 -15.56
C ASP A 104 1.89 2.81 -14.44
N ALA A 105 1.76 1.68 -13.76
CA ALA A 105 0.69 1.44 -12.80
C ALA A 105 1.17 0.60 -11.60
N PRO A 106 1.58 1.23 -10.49
CA PRO A 106 2.06 0.53 -9.29
C PRO A 106 1.09 -0.54 -8.78
N GLY A 107 1.68 -1.64 -8.29
CA GLY A 107 1.00 -2.84 -7.83
C GLY A 107 1.47 -4.10 -8.56
N VAL A 108 0.93 -5.23 -8.13
CA VAL A 108 1.21 -6.55 -8.70
C VAL A 108 -0.02 -7.07 -9.42
N TYR A 109 0.19 -7.69 -10.58
CA TYR A 109 -0.87 -8.12 -11.48
C TYR A 109 -0.72 -9.60 -11.85
N VAL A 110 -1.85 -10.30 -11.96
CA VAL A 110 -1.97 -11.68 -12.45
C VAL A 110 -2.92 -11.65 -13.63
N GLU A 111 -2.50 -12.17 -14.78
CA GLU A 111 -3.32 -12.17 -16.01
C GLU A 111 -3.89 -10.79 -16.38
N GLY A 112 -3.09 -9.74 -16.19
CA GLY A 112 -3.49 -8.35 -16.47
C GLY A 112 -4.39 -7.70 -15.41
N ARG A 113 -4.93 -8.47 -14.46
CA ARG A 113 -5.78 -8.02 -13.35
C ARG A 113 -4.94 -7.67 -12.13
N LYS A 114 -5.29 -6.59 -11.42
CA LYS A 114 -4.55 -6.16 -10.23
C LYS A 114 -4.85 -7.10 -9.06
N LEU A 115 -3.80 -7.69 -8.51
CA LEU A 115 -3.85 -8.53 -7.32
C LEU A 115 -3.51 -7.73 -6.06
N ALA A 116 -2.42 -6.96 -6.09
CA ALA A 116 -1.98 -6.16 -4.95
C ALA A 116 -1.87 -4.68 -5.33
N SER A 117 -2.43 -3.81 -4.48
CA SER A 117 -2.29 -2.36 -4.58
C SER A 117 -1.14 -1.89 -3.70
N LEU A 118 -0.35 -0.93 -4.19
CA LEU A 118 0.69 -0.28 -3.39
C LEU A 118 0.42 1.23 -3.28
N GLY A 119 0.41 1.75 -2.06
CA GLY A 119 0.20 3.16 -1.78
C GLY A 119 1.02 3.61 -0.59
N LEU A 120 2.09 4.38 -0.85
CA LEU A 120 3.00 4.85 0.18
C LEU A 120 2.86 6.36 0.40
N ARG A 121 3.23 6.80 1.61
CA ARG A 121 3.45 8.20 1.96
C ARG A 121 4.83 8.31 2.61
N MET A 122 5.62 9.28 2.15
CA MET A 122 6.89 9.64 2.75
C MET A 122 6.72 10.92 3.57
N ILE A 123 7.16 10.90 4.82
CA ILE A 123 7.17 12.04 5.73
C ILE A 123 8.59 12.16 6.26
N ASN A 124 9.22 13.34 6.09
CA ASN A 124 10.60 13.60 6.52
C ASN A 124 11.66 12.64 5.94
N GLY A 125 11.35 12.02 4.78
CA GLY A 125 12.26 11.09 4.08
C GLY A 125 13.39 11.78 3.37
#